data_AF-A0AB34GXJ5-F1
#
_entry.id   AF-A0AB34GXJ5-F1
#
_cell.length_a   1.000
_cell.length_b   1.000
_cell.length_c   1.000
_cell.angle_alpha   90.00
_cell.angle_beta   90.00
_cell.angle_gamma   90.00
#
_symmetry.space_group_name_H-M   'P 1'
#
loop_
_entity.id
_entity.type
_entity.pdbx_description
1 polymer ?
#
loop_
_entity_poly.entity_id
_entity_poly.type
_entity_poly.pdbx_seq_one_letter_code
_entity_poly.pdbx_strand_id
1 'polypeptide(L)'
;MQVTPQTIKTLCIVETYVTWGFPNLKSVRELILKRGQAKVKNKIIPLTDNTVIEEHLGKFGVICLEDLIHEIAFPGKNFQVISGFLHPFQLSVAHHATKNRVGFVKEVGSPGYQGERINQLIQKLN
;
A
#
# COMPACT_ATOMS: atom_id res chain seq x y z
N MET A 1 6.10 -0.99 3.40
CA MET A 1 7.50 -1.13 3.86
C MET A 1 7.51 -1.20 5.38
N GLN A 2 8.36 -2.05 5.96
CA GLN A 2 8.52 -2.11 7.41
C GLN A 2 9.38 -0.93 7.89
N VAL A 3 8.99 -0.32 9.01
CA VAL A 3 9.71 0.81 9.60
C VAL A 3 10.99 0.28 10.23
N THR A 4 12.13 0.58 9.59
CA THR A 4 13.47 0.33 10.12
C THR A 4 14.29 1.61 9.99
N PRO A 5 15.38 1.78 10.77
CA PRO A 5 16.25 2.95 10.65
C PRO A 5 16.77 3.16 9.21
N GLN A 6 17.03 2.07 8.48
CA GLN A 6 17.48 2.10 7.10
C GLN A 6 16.36 2.54 6.14
N THR A 7 15.14 2.04 6.34
CA THR A 7 13.96 2.46 5.57
C THR A 7 13.70 3.94 5.76
N ILE A 8 13.77 4.44 7.00
CA ILE A 8 13.55 5.87 7.31
C ILE A 8 14.61 6.72 6.60
N LYS A 9 15.89 6.35 6.68
CA LYS A 9 16.97 7.07 5.98
C LYS A 9 16.73 7.12 4.47
N THR A 10 16.28 6.02 3.88
CA THR A 10 15.93 5.95 2.46
C THR A 10 14.76 6.86 2.12
N LEU A 11 13.70 6.86 2.95
CA LEU A 11 12.53 7.73 2.79
C LEU A 11 12.89 9.22 2.90
N CYS A 12 13.81 9.60 3.79
CA CYS A 12 14.29 10.97 3.89
C CYS A 12 15.03 11.42 2.62
N ILE A 13 15.77 10.53 1.95
CA ILE A 13 16.46 10.87 0.69
C ILE A 13 15.44 11.15 -0.42
N VAL A 14 14.36 10.37 -0.49
CA VAL A 14 13.33 10.51 -1.52
C VAL A 14 12.16 11.40 -1.10
N GLU A 15 12.27 12.09 0.03
CA GLU A 15 11.18 12.84 0.69
C GLU A 15 10.51 13.85 -0.24
N THR A 16 11.26 14.46 -1.15
CA THR A 16 10.76 15.45 -2.11
C THR A 16 9.84 14.86 -3.20
N TYR A 17 9.85 13.54 -3.36
CA TYR A 17 9.07 12.83 -4.38
C TYR A 17 7.96 11.96 -3.81
N VAL A 18 8.06 11.57 -2.53
CA VAL A 18 7.13 10.62 -1.93
C VAL A 18 6.46 11.20 -0.68
N THR A 19 5.18 10.91 -0.55
CA THR A 19 4.42 11.18 0.66
C THR A 19 4.25 9.87 1.42
N TRP A 20 4.61 9.84 2.71
CA TRP A 20 4.57 8.63 3.51
C TRP A 20 4.03 8.90 4.91
N GLY A 21 3.49 7.86 5.55
CA GLY A 21 2.84 7.96 6.85
C GLY A 21 2.35 6.60 7.33
N PHE A 22 1.54 6.62 8.39
CA PHE A 22 0.99 5.42 9.01
C PHE A 22 -0.48 5.23 8.61
N PRO A 23 -0.78 4.25 7.73
CA PRO A 23 -2.16 3.96 7.38
C PRO A 23 -2.86 3.23 8.53
N ASN A 24 -4.17 3.45 8.64
CA ASN A 24 -5.04 2.74 9.57
C ASN A 24 -5.62 1.46 8.91
N LEU A 25 -6.10 0.54 9.74
CA LEU A 25 -6.65 -0.74 9.28
C LEU A 25 -7.78 -0.55 8.25
N LYS A 26 -8.62 0.48 8.42
CA LYS A 26 -9.71 0.79 7.49
C LYS A 26 -9.18 1.15 6.09
N SER A 27 -8.15 1.98 6.00
CA SER A 27 -7.56 2.42 4.72
C SER A 27 -6.81 1.29 4.04
N VAL A 28 -6.10 0.46 4.81
CA VAL A 28 -5.44 -0.75 4.30
C VAL A 28 -6.46 -1.73 3.72
N ARG A 29 -7.55 -2.00 4.45
CA ARG A 29 -8.66 -2.85 4.01
C ARG A 29 -9.25 -2.35 2.70
N GLU A 30 -9.63 -1.07 2.63
CA GLU A 30 -10.22 -0.46 1.43
C GLU A 30 -9.29 -0.57 0.21
N LEU A 31 -7.98 -0.32 0.38
CA LEU A 31 -6.99 -0.42 -0.69
C LEU A 31 -6.85 -1.85 -1.21
N ILE A 32 -6.70 -2.82 -0.32
CA ILE A 32 -6.57 -4.23 -0.70
C ILE A 32 -7.86 -4.73 -1.35
N LEU A 33 -9.02 -4.34 -0.83
CA LEU A 33 -10.30 -4.81 -1.37
C LEU A 33 -10.59 -4.25 -2.77
N LYS A 34 -10.33 -2.96 -3.01
CA LYS A 34 -10.66 -2.32 -4.30
C LYS A 34 -9.57 -2.46 -5.36
N ARG A 35 -8.31 -2.48 -4.93
CA ARG A 35 -7.13 -2.37 -5.80
C ARG A 35 -6.13 -3.50 -5.57
N GLY A 36 -6.45 -4.48 -4.73
CA GLY A 36 -5.59 -5.62 -4.41
C GLY A 36 -5.33 -6.50 -5.61
N GLN A 37 -4.05 -6.59 -5.96
CA GLN A 37 -3.54 -7.48 -6.99
C GLN A 37 -2.32 -8.21 -6.42
N ALA A 38 -2.18 -9.48 -6.78
CA ALA A 38 -1.02 -10.28 -6.45
C ALA A 38 -0.13 -10.47 -7.68
N LYS A 39 1.18 -10.53 -7.44
CA LYS A 39 2.16 -10.89 -8.45
C LYS A 39 2.53 -12.36 -8.30
N VAL A 40 1.92 -13.22 -9.12
CA VAL A 40 2.14 -14.67 -9.12
C VAL A 40 2.75 -15.11 -10.45
N LYS A 41 3.88 -15.82 -10.42
CA LYS A 41 4.57 -16.35 -11.62
C LYS A 41 4.73 -15.29 -12.73
N ASN A 42 5.10 -14.07 -12.32
CA ASN A 42 5.29 -12.91 -13.20
C ASN A 42 4.02 -12.38 -13.90
N LYS A 43 2.83 -12.86 -13.49
CA LYS A 43 1.53 -12.34 -13.91
C LYS A 43 0.89 -11.56 -12.75
N ILE A 44 0.12 -10.55 -13.10
CA ILE A 44 -0.66 -9.76 -12.15
C ILE A 44 -2.07 -10.35 -12.15
N ILE A 45 -2.52 -10.81 -11.00
CA ILE A 45 -3.85 -11.42 -10.82
C ILE A 45 -4.61 -10.67 -9.72
N PRO A 46 -5.90 -10.40 -9.90
CA PRO A 46 -6.71 -9.74 -8.87
C PRO A 46 -6.90 -10.67 -7.67
N LEU A 47 -6.92 -10.10 -6.47
CA LEU A 47 -7.15 -10.84 -5.21
C LEU A 47 -8.63 -11.09 -4.96
N THR A 48 -9.31 -11.71 -5.92
CA THR A 48 -10.75 -11.96 -5.85
C THR A 48 -11.07 -13.26 -5.11
N ASP A 49 -10.17 -14.24 -5.16
CA ASP A 49 -10.38 -15.58 -4.62
C ASP A 49 -9.33 -15.92 -3.56
N ASN A 50 -9.79 -16.47 -2.43
CA ASN A 50 -8.93 -16.84 -1.31
C ASN A 50 -8.02 -18.03 -1.65
N THR A 51 -8.36 -18.87 -2.64
CA THR A 51 -7.53 -20.00 -3.06
C THR A 51 -6.15 -19.56 -3.53
N VAL A 52 -6.05 -18.40 -4.20
CA VAL A 52 -4.76 -17.86 -4.67
C VAL A 52 -3.87 -17.46 -3.48
N ILE A 53 -4.49 -16.89 -2.44
CA ILE A 53 -3.82 -16.44 -1.21
C ILE A 53 -3.35 -17.66 -0.44
N GLU A 54 -4.23 -18.64 -0.20
CA GLU A 54 -3.92 -19.87 0.51
C GLU A 54 -2.80 -20.66 -0.18
N GLU A 55 -2.83 -20.81 -1.51
CA GLU A 55 -1.81 -21.55 -2.27
C GLU A 55 -0.40 -20.95 -2.08
N HIS A 56 -0.28 -19.63 -2.00
CA HIS A 56 1.02 -18.95 -1.94
C HIS A 56 1.47 -18.62 -0.51
N LEU A 57 0.52 -18.26 0.36
CA LEU A 57 0.78 -17.74 1.70
C LEU A 57 0.24 -18.63 2.83
N GLY A 58 -0.43 -19.74 2.53
CA GLY A 58 -0.97 -20.65 3.54
C GLY A 58 0.12 -21.21 4.47
N LYS A 59 1.34 -21.41 3.96
CA LYS A 59 2.52 -21.80 4.77
C LYS A 59 2.94 -20.77 5.83
N PHE A 60 2.52 -19.52 5.68
CA PHE A 60 2.76 -18.43 6.63
C PHE A 60 1.56 -18.18 7.55
N GLY A 61 0.50 -19.00 7.47
CA GLY A 61 -0.72 -18.84 8.25
C GLY A 61 -1.70 -17.82 7.68
N VAL A 62 -1.52 -17.38 6.44
CA VAL A 62 -2.45 -16.47 5.76
C VAL A 62 -3.32 -17.27 4.80
N ILE A 63 -4.59 -17.45 5.17
CA ILE A 63 -5.52 -18.32 4.45
C ILE A 63 -6.53 -17.48 3.67
N CYS A 64 -6.95 -16.35 4.25
CA CYS A 64 -7.94 -15.46 3.66
C CYS A 64 -7.39 -14.05 3.40
N LEU A 65 -8.16 -13.27 2.64
CA LEU A 65 -7.89 -11.85 2.41
C LEU A 65 -7.89 -11.02 3.71
N GLU A 66 -8.66 -11.42 4.73
CA GLU A 66 -8.66 -10.75 6.05
C GLU A 66 -7.34 -10.97 6.80
N ASP A 67 -6.80 -12.19 6.80
CA ASP A 67 -5.50 -12.48 7.42
C ASP A 67 -4.39 -11.68 6.73
N LEU A 68 -4.50 -11.53 5.40
CA LEU A 68 -3.58 -10.72 4.60
C LEU A 68 -3.64 -9.24 5.00
N ILE A 69 -4.85 -8.67 5.16
CA ILE A 69 -5.03 -7.29 5.61
C ILE A 69 -4.43 -7.11 7.01
N HIS A 70 -4.71 -8.05 7.92
CA HIS A 70 -4.23 -7.99 9.30
C HIS A 70 -2.70 -8.01 9.37
N GLU A 71 -2.05 -8.92 8.65
CA GLU A 71 -0.58 -9.04 8.63
C GLU A 71 0.11 -7.86 7.94
N ILE A 72 -0.56 -7.19 6.99
CA ILE A 72 -0.05 -5.94 6.40
C ILE A 72 -0.20 -4.75 7.36
N ALA A 73 -1.31 -4.68 8.10
CA ALA A 73 -1.54 -3.63 9.09
C ALA A 73 -0.64 -3.76 10.33
N PHE A 74 -0.40 -5.01 10.75
CA PHE A 74 0.41 -5.35 11.92
C PHE A 74 1.59 -6.21 11.46
N PRO A 75 2.72 -5.59 11.07
CA PRO A 75 3.82 -6.31 10.44
C PRO A 75 4.43 -7.37 11.37
N GLY A 76 4.20 -8.64 11.04
CA GLY A 76 4.82 -9.80 11.67
C GLY A 76 6.16 -10.20 11.06
N LYS A 77 6.63 -11.42 11.40
CA LYS A 77 7.90 -11.98 10.90
C LYS A 77 7.91 -12.19 9.38
N ASN A 78 6.74 -12.45 8.79
CA ASN A 78 6.59 -12.78 7.37
C ASN A 78 6.21 -11.57 6.49
N PHE A 79 6.17 -10.36 7.06
CA PHE A 79 5.70 -9.15 6.39
C PHE A 79 6.42 -8.88 5.06
N GLN A 80 7.74 -9.13 4.97
CA GLN A 80 8.50 -8.88 3.75
C GLN A 80 8.06 -9.80 2.60
N VAL A 81 7.76 -11.07 2.89
CA VAL A 81 7.29 -12.03 1.88
C VAL A 81 5.88 -11.67 1.43
N ILE A 82 5.02 -11.33 2.37
CA ILE A 82 3.61 -11.03 2.15
C ILE A 82 3.43 -9.70 1.41
N SER A 83 4.20 -8.68 1.77
CA SER A 83 4.22 -7.41 1.03
C SER A 83 4.82 -7.54 -0.36
N GLY A 84 5.78 -8.46 -0.58
CA GLY A 84 6.35 -8.75 -1.89
C GLY A 84 5.42 -9.54 -2.82
N PHE A 85 4.44 -10.26 -2.26
CA PHE A 85 3.39 -10.94 -3.01
C PHE A 85 2.38 -9.94 -3.62
N LEU A 86 2.12 -8.82 -2.94
CA LEU A 86 1.25 -7.77 -3.44
C LEU A 86 1.90 -6.99 -4.59
N HIS A 87 1.14 -6.76 -5.65
CA HIS A 87 1.52 -5.81 -6.69
C HIS A 87 1.32 -4.37 -6.18
N PRO A 88 2.19 -3.40 -6.53
CA PRO A 88 2.00 -2.01 -6.16
C PRO A 88 0.62 -1.48 -6.58
N PHE A 89 -0.09 -0.84 -5.66
CA PHE A 89 -1.40 -0.25 -5.94
C PHE A 89 -1.26 0.93 -6.90
N GLN A 90 -2.00 0.89 -8.01
CA GLN A 90 -2.17 2.06 -8.87
C GLN A 90 -3.27 2.94 -8.26
N LEU A 91 -2.93 4.13 -7.79
CA LEU A 91 -3.88 5.11 -7.24
C LEU A 91 -4.39 6.05 -8.34
N SER A 92 -5.65 6.47 -8.24
CA SER A 92 -6.24 7.39 -9.21
C SER A 92 -6.01 8.83 -8.74
N VAL A 93 -5.54 9.68 -9.64
CA VAL A 93 -5.43 11.13 -9.40
C VAL A 93 -6.44 11.84 -10.29
N ALA A 94 -7.03 12.93 -9.82
CA ALA A 94 -7.92 13.74 -10.66
C ALA A 94 -7.20 14.14 -11.96
N HIS A 95 -7.85 13.95 -13.12
CA HIS A 95 -7.26 14.19 -14.44
C HIS A 95 -6.71 15.62 -14.63
N HIS A 96 -7.20 16.59 -13.86
CA HIS A 96 -6.71 17.97 -13.87
C HIS A 96 -5.42 18.17 -13.03
N ALA A 97 -5.23 17.39 -11.97
CA ALA A 97 -4.04 17.43 -11.11
C ALA A 97 -2.77 16.99 -11.85
N THR A 98 -2.90 16.03 -12.77
CA THR A 98 -1.77 15.44 -13.51
C THR A 98 -1.12 16.40 -14.50
N LYS A 99 -1.86 17.42 -14.98
CA LYS A 99 -1.36 18.40 -15.95
C LYS A 99 -0.62 19.58 -15.31
N ASN A 100 -0.81 19.84 -14.02
CA ASN A 100 -0.17 20.96 -13.33
C ASN A 100 0.37 20.53 -11.97
N ARG A 101 1.70 20.59 -11.81
CA ARG A 101 2.39 20.25 -10.56
C ARG A 101 1.85 21.05 -9.36
N VAL A 102 1.42 22.29 -9.58
CA VAL A 102 0.81 23.14 -8.54
C VAL A 102 -0.58 22.63 -8.14
N GLY A 103 -1.38 22.18 -9.11
CA GLY A 103 -2.70 21.57 -8.84
C GLY A 103 -2.57 20.25 -8.08
N PHE A 104 -1.60 19.42 -8.47
CA PHE A 104 -1.27 18.18 -7.76
C PHE A 104 -0.89 18.43 -6.30
N VAL A 105 0.03 19.36 -6.02
CA VAL A 105 0.44 19.69 -4.64
C VAL A 105 -0.72 20.28 -3.84
N LYS A 106 -1.64 21.02 -4.49
CA LYS A 106 -2.83 21.56 -3.81
C LYS A 106 -3.84 20.47 -3.41
N GLU A 107 -3.99 19.43 -4.22
CA GLU A 107 -4.94 18.33 -3.96
C GLU A 107 -4.36 17.24 -3.04
N VAL A 108 -3.11 16.86 -3.28
CA VAL A 108 -2.40 15.76 -2.59
C VAL A 108 -1.65 16.25 -1.34
N GLY A 109 -1.35 17.55 -1.28
CA GLY A 109 -0.54 18.16 -0.23
C GLY A 109 0.95 18.12 -0.53
N SER A 110 1.74 18.60 0.43
CA SER A 110 3.20 18.60 0.33
C SER A 110 3.77 17.18 0.46
N PRO A 111 4.83 16.87 -0.31
CA PRO A 111 5.55 15.61 -0.15
C PRO A 111 6.22 15.51 1.23
N GLY A 112 6.57 14.29 1.64
CA GLY A 112 7.20 13.98 2.92
C GLY A 112 6.31 13.28 3.95
N TYR A 113 6.72 13.34 5.22
CA TYR A 113 6.04 12.65 6.31
C TYR A 113 4.71 13.32 6.68
N GLN A 114 3.60 12.58 6.55
CA GLN A 114 2.25 13.05 6.86
C GLN A 114 1.64 12.39 8.10
N GLY A 115 2.35 11.48 8.77
CA GLY A 115 1.82 10.74 9.93
C GLY A 115 0.47 10.09 9.64
N GLU A 116 -0.55 10.42 10.42
CA GLU A 116 -1.91 9.88 10.26
C GLU A 116 -2.73 10.57 9.16
N ARG A 117 -2.32 11.76 8.68
CA ARG A 117 -3.03 12.49 7.61
C ARG A 117 -3.01 11.75 6.27
N ILE A 118 -2.07 10.81 6.12
CA ILE A 118 -2.00 9.91 4.95
C ILE A 118 -3.32 9.17 4.70
N ASN A 119 -4.08 8.88 5.76
CA ASN A 119 -5.36 8.16 5.64
C ASN A 119 -6.41 8.97 4.88
N GLN A 120 -6.46 10.28 5.12
CA GLN A 120 -7.36 11.18 4.40
C GLN A 120 -6.95 11.28 2.92
N LEU A 121 -5.65 11.26 2.65
CA LEU A 121 -5.14 11.27 1.29
C LEU A 121 -5.48 9.98 0.54
N ILE A 122 -5.25 8.82 1.16
CA ILE A 122 -5.61 7.52 0.59
C ILE A 122 -7.10 7.48 0.24
N GLN A 123 -7.98 7.97 1.11
CA GLN A 123 -9.42 8.00 0.85
C GLN A 123 -9.81 8.88 -0.35
N LYS A 124 -9.09 9.99 -0.59
CA LYS A 124 -9.32 10.87 -1.75
C LYS A 124 -8.84 10.26 -3.07
N LEU A 125 -7.81 9.40 -3.02
CA LEU A 125 -7.17 8.80 -4.18
C LEU A 125 -7.73 7.40 -4.52
N ASN A 126 -8.62 6.88 -3.68
CA ASN A 126 -9.25 5.58 -3.82
C ASN A 126 -10.48 5.64 -4.74
#